data_AF-A0A7W0LET6-F1
#
_entry.id   AF-A0A7W0LET6-F1
#
_cell.length_a   1.000
_cell.length_b   1.000
_cell.length_c   1.000
_cell.angle_alpha   90.00
_cell.angle_beta   90.00
_cell.angle_gamma   90.00
#
_symmetry.space_group_name_H-M   'P 1'
#
loop_
_entity.id
_entity.type
_entity.pdbx_description
1 polymer ?
#
loop_
_entity_poly.entity_id
_entity_poly.type
_entity_poly.pdbx_seq_one_letter_code
_entity_poly.pdbx_strand_id
1 'polypeptide(L)'
;MSTPTTRNQRNWQTGEVFTVNDASELYEIERWGKGYFSVSAAGNVLVHPTKDRDKAIDLKQLTDDLMLRGIQLPVLIRFKDILKHRVGDIHNAFKVAIAQHQYEGRYVCVYPIKVNQQRQVVEEVLDFGREYGFGLEAGSKPELLAVAAQAY
;
A
#
# COMPACT_ATOMS: atom_id res chain seq x y z
N MET A 1 11.26 16.68 13.90
CA MET A 1 10.46 17.20 15.04
C MET A 1 9.03 16.74 14.83
N SER A 2 8.53 15.88 15.71
CA SER A 2 7.18 15.30 15.59
C SER A 2 6.20 16.26 16.24
N THR A 3 5.49 17.05 15.44
CA THR A 3 4.43 17.93 15.96
C THR A 3 3.29 17.06 16.50
N PRO A 4 2.80 17.28 17.74
CA PRO A 4 1.66 16.55 18.24
C PRO A 4 0.45 16.91 17.37
N THR A 5 -0.19 15.91 16.77
CA THR A 5 -1.40 16.13 16.00
C THR A 5 -2.58 16.15 16.95
N THR A 6 -3.04 17.34 17.29
CA THR A 6 -4.39 17.52 17.79
C THR A 6 -5.34 17.37 16.61
N ARG A 7 -6.25 16.41 16.66
CA ARG A 7 -7.36 16.29 15.70
C ARG A 7 -8.13 17.60 15.74
N ASN A 8 -8.01 18.42 14.70
CA ASN A 8 -8.67 19.71 14.65
C ASN A 8 -10.17 19.43 14.45
N GLN A 9 -10.96 19.43 15.53
CA GLN A 9 -12.40 19.31 15.43
C GLN A 9 -12.95 20.62 14.88
N ARG A 10 -13.07 20.67 13.55
CA ARG A 10 -13.79 21.76 12.88
C ARG A 10 -15.27 21.64 13.23
N ASN A 11 -15.82 22.65 13.90
CA ASN A 11 -17.25 22.74 14.17
C ASN A 11 -17.96 23.24 12.91
N TRP A 12 -18.56 22.31 12.18
CA TRP A 12 -19.37 22.58 11.00
C TRP A 12 -20.62 23.38 11.35
N GLN A 13 -20.87 24.49 10.64
CA GLN A 13 -22.12 25.24 10.76
C GLN A 13 -23.12 24.76 9.70
N THR A 14 -24.41 24.72 10.07
CA THR A 14 -25.49 24.37 9.15
C THR A 14 -25.53 25.36 7.98
N GLY A 15 -25.28 24.89 6.77
CA GLY A 15 -25.25 25.69 5.54
C GLY A 15 -23.86 25.92 4.94
N GLU A 16 -22.78 25.50 5.62
CA GLU A 16 -21.44 25.51 5.03
C GLU A 16 -21.30 24.47 3.91
N VAL A 17 -20.61 24.87 2.82
CA VAL A 17 -20.32 23.98 1.70
C VAL A 17 -19.18 23.05 2.08
N PHE A 18 -19.42 21.74 2.04
CA PHE A 18 -18.40 20.72 2.28
C PHE A 18 -17.51 20.56 1.04
N THR A 19 -16.23 20.90 1.17
CA THR A 19 -15.27 20.87 0.07
C THR A 19 -14.42 19.59 0.05
N VAL A 20 -13.70 19.37 -1.04
CA VAL A 20 -12.73 18.26 -1.17
C VAL A 20 -11.61 18.35 -0.14
N ASN A 21 -11.18 19.56 0.22
CA ASN A 21 -10.17 19.76 1.26
C ASN A 21 -10.70 19.30 2.62
N ASP A 22 -11.96 19.61 2.89
CA ASP A 22 -12.62 19.22 4.14
C ASP A 22 -12.78 17.71 4.25
N ALA A 23 -13.10 17.03 3.14
CA ALA A 23 -13.11 15.57 3.07
C ALA A 23 -11.71 14.98 3.35
N SER A 24 -10.67 15.55 2.74
CA SER A 24 -9.29 15.10 2.89
C SER A 24 -8.78 15.28 4.32
N GLU A 25 -9.14 16.38 4.98
CA GLU A 25 -8.84 16.65 6.39
C GLU A 25 -9.63 15.74 7.33
N LEU A 26 -10.94 15.60 7.11
CA LEU A 26 -11.82 14.80 7.97
C LEU A 26 -11.44 13.32 7.98
N TYR A 27 -11.14 12.76 6.79
CA TYR A 27 -10.76 11.36 6.62
C TYR A 27 -9.25 11.13 6.69
N GLU A 28 -8.47 12.20 6.86
CA GLU A 28 -7.02 12.16 7.04
C GLU A 28 -6.28 11.33 5.97
N ILE A 29 -6.76 11.37 4.71
CA ILE A 29 -6.27 10.50 3.63
C ILE A 29 -4.77 10.65 3.43
N GLU A 30 -4.23 11.85 3.56
CA GLU A 30 -2.79 12.09 3.41
C GLU A 30 -1.95 11.41 4.50
N ARG A 31 -2.50 11.21 5.71
CA ARG A 31 -1.76 10.62 6.84
C ARG A 31 -1.58 9.13 6.69
N TRP A 32 -2.64 8.40 6.37
CA TRP A 32 -2.59 6.94 6.24
C TRP A 32 -2.33 6.49 4.80
N GLY A 33 -2.69 7.32 3.81
CA GLY A 33 -2.61 6.98 2.39
C GLY A 33 -1.19 6.91 1.84
N LYS A 34 -0.20 7.53 2.52
CA LYS A 34 1.25 7.46 2.18
C LYS A 34 1.57 7.75 0.70
N GLY A 35 0.81 8.65 0.09
CA GLY A 35 0.93 9.00 -1.33
C GLY A 35 0.29 8.01 -2.31
N TYR A 36 -0.25 6.88 -1.84
CA TYR A 36 -1.00 5.93 -2.66
C TYR A 36 -2.47 6.31 -2.83
N PHE A 37 -3.01 7.16 -1.96
CA PHE A 37 -4.42 7.56 -2.00
C PHE A 37 -4.55 9.08 -1.92
N SER A 38 -5.52 9.63 -2.66
CA SER A 38 -5.88 11.05 -2.59
C SER A 38 -7.37 11.23 -2.94
N VAL A 39 -7.87 12.46 -2.87
CA VAL A 39 -9.22 12.83 -3.31
C VAL A 39 -9.13 13.70 -4.56
N SER A 40 -9.89 13.35 -5.59
CA SER A 40 -9.99 14.12 -6.83
C SER A 40 -10.82 15.39 -6.65
N ALA A 41 -10.77 16.30 -7.63
CA ALA A 41 -11.64 17.49 -7.67
C ALA A 41 -13.14 17.15 -7.72
N ALA A 42 -13.49 15.93 -8.17
CA ALA A 42 -14.86 15.42 -8.18
C ALA A 42 -15.29 14.80 -6.84
N GLY A 43 -14.41 14.75 -5.84
CA GLY A 43 -14.68 14.15 -4.53
C GLY A 43 -14.48 12.62 -4.47
N ASN A 44 -14.00 12.00 -5.55
CA ASN A 44 -13.72 10.55 -5.59
C ASN A 44 -12.33 10.22 -5.05
N VAL A 45 -12.18 9.03 -4.47
CA VAL A 45 -10.87 8.50 -4.06
C VAL A 45 -10.06 8.07 -5.28
N LEU A 46 -8.85 8.59 -5.39
CA LEU A 46 -7.85 8.19 -6.36
C LEU A 46 -6.85 7.23 -5.73
N VAL A 47 -6.42 6.22 -6.50
CA VAL A 47 -5.27 5.38 -6.16
C VAL A 47 -4.10 5.73 -7.06
N HIS A 48 -2.92 5.92 -6.48
CA HIS A 48 -1.64 6.16 -7.16
C HIS A 48 -0.71 4.98 -6.88
N PRO A 49 -0.80 3.85 -7.62
CA PRO A 49 -0.10 2.62 -7.24
C PRO A 49 1.42 2.76 -7.15
N THR A 50 2.00 3.75 -7.85
CA THR A 50 3.43 4.05 -7.88
C THR A 50 3.81 5.33 -7.11
N LYS A 51 2.88 5.93 -6.36
CA LYS A 51 2.96 7.28 -5.76
C LYS A 51 3.15 8.45 -6.74
N ASP A 52 3.10 8.18 -8.04
CA ASP A 52 3.08 9.20 -9.09
C ASP A 52 1.68 9.84 -9.15
N ARG A 53 1.60 11.16 -8.92
CA ARG A 53 0.32 11.87 -8.88
C ARG A 53 -0.35 11.95 -10.26
N ASP A 54 0.44 11.87 -11.33
CA ASP A 54 -0.07 11.89 -12.70
C ASP A 54 -0.61 10.53 -13.15
N LYS A 55 -0.27 9.45 -12.42
CA LYS A 55 -0.75 8.08 -12.66
C LYS A 55 -1.76 7.67 -11.60
N ALA A 56 -2.98 8.14 -11.78
CA ALA A 56 -4.09 7.89 -10.86
C ALA A 56 -5.16 6.99 -11.48
N ILE A 57 -5.81 6.21 -10.62
CA ILE A 57 -7.01 5.43 -10.93
C ILE A 57 -8.14 5.93 -10.03
N ASP A 58 -9.22 6.43 -10.63
CA ASP A 58 -10.42 6.79 -9.88
C ASP A 58 -11.17 5.52 -9.47
N LEU A 59 -11.30 5.28 -8.16
CA LEU A 59 -11.94 4.06 -7.65
C LEU A 59 -13.42 3.99 -7.96
N LYS A 60 -14.11 5.14 -8.01
CA LYS A 60 -15.53 5.16 -8.31
C LYS A 60 -15.75 4.79 -9.77
N GLN A 61 -14.98 5.42 -10.67
CA GLN A 61 -15.04 5.12 -12.10
C GLN A 61 -14.67 3.66 -12.37
N LEU A 62 -13.58 3.16 -11.78
CA LEU A 62 -13.18 1.75 -11.91
C LEU A 62 -14.30 0.81 -11.45
N THR A 63 -14.95 1.12 -10.32
CA THR A 63 -16.04 0.29 -9.80
C THR A 63 -17.25 0.27 -10.74
N ASP A 64 -17.62 1.43 -11.29
CA ASP A 64 -18.72 1.53 -12.25
C ASP A 64 -18.41 0.73 -13.52
N ASP A 65 -17.19 0.83 -14.05
CA ASP A 65 -16.75 0.08 -15.23
C ASP A 65 -16.78 -1.44 -14.99
N LEU A 66 -16.44 -1.91 -13.79
CA LEU A 66 -16.53 -3.32 -13.42
C LEU A 66 -18.00 -3.79 -13.40
N MET A 67 -18.90 -2.99 -12.82
CA MET A 67 -20.33 -3.29 -12.80
C MET A 67 -20.94 -3.34 -14.21
N LEU A 68 -20.54 -2.41 -15.09
CA LEU A 68 -20.95 -2.41 -16.50
C LEU A 68 -20.49 -3.67 -17.25
N ARG A 69 -19.36 -4.27 -16.85
CA ARG A 69 -18.86 -5.55 -17.37
C ARG A 69 -19.52 -6.78 -16.74
N GLY A 70 -20.55 -6.58 -15.91
CA GLY A 70 -21.27 -7.66 -15.22
C GLY A 70 -20.56 -8.19 -13.97
N ILE A 71 -19.49 -7.53 -13.51
CA ILE A 71 -18.81 -7.92 -12.27
C ILE A 71 -19.57 -7.27 -11.10
N GLN A 72 -20.27 -8.09 -10.33
CA GLN A 72 -21.08 -7.63 -9.21
C GLN A 72 -20.24 -7.37 -7.95
N LEU A 73 -20.69 -6.41 -7.14
CA LEU A 73 -20.13 -6.14 -5.81
C LEU A 73 -20.62 -7.16 -4.77
N PRO A 74 -19.83 -7.49 -3.75
CA PRO A 74 -18.53 -6.91 -3.40
C PRO A 74 -17.36 -7.44 -4.24
N VAL A 75 -16.41 -6.55 -4.58
CA VAL A 75 -15.16 -6.88 -5.31
C VAL A 75 -13.95 -6.53 -4.46
N LEU A 76 -12.92 -7.37 -4.52
CA LEU A 76 -11.59 -7.10 -3.95
C LEU A 76 -10.62 -6.68 -5.06
N ILE A 77 -10.20 -5.41 -5.04
CA ILE A 77 -9.25 -4.84 -6.02
C ILE A 77 -7.84 -4.87 -5.41
N ARG A 78 -6.87 -5.44 -6.15
CA ARG A 78 -5.46 -5.53 -5.73
C ARG A 78 -4.57 -4.69 -6.64
N PHE A 79 -3.76 -3.82 -6.05
CA PHE A 79 -2.80 -2.98 -6.76
C PHE A 79 -1.37 -3.51 -6.53
N LYS A 80 -0.88 -4.31 -7.46
CA LYS A 80 0.44 -4.98 -7.37
C LYS A 80 1.60 -3.97 -7.26
N ASP A 81 1.49 -2.83 -7.93
CA ASP A 81 2.53 -1.80 -7.89
C ASP A 81 2.70 -1.18 -6.49
N ILE A 82 1.64 -1.13 -5.68
CA ILE A 82 1.76 -0.71 -4.27
C ILE A 82 2.67 -1.69 -3.54
N LEU A 83 2.48 -2.99 -3.74
CA LEU A 83 3.31 -4.02 -3.12
C LEU A 83 4.78 -3.89 -3.56
N LYS A 84 5.03 -3.72 -4.87
CA LYS A 84 6.37 -3.46 -5.42
C LYS A 84 7.03 -2.25 -4.78
N HIS A 85 6.31 -1.13 -4.71
CA HIS A 85 6.83 0.10 -4.11
C HIS A 85 7.08 -0.06 -2.61
N ARG A 86 6.23 -0.81 -1.88
CA ARG A 86 6.43 -1.08 -0.45
C ARG A 86 7.64 -1.96 -0.16
N VAL A 87 7.91 -2.96 -1.01
CA VAL A 87 9.11 -3.79 -0.95
C VAL A 87 10.37 -2.93 -1.11
N GLY A 88 10.39 -2.05 -2.13
CA GLY A 88 11.48 -1.11 -2.35
C GLY A 88 11.66 -0.08 -1.23
N ASP A 89 10.56 0.50 -0.72
CA ASP A 89 10.58 1.45 0.41
C ASP A 89 11.30 0.86 1.64
N ILE A 90 10.99 -0.40 1.98
CA ILE A 90 11.58 -1.07 3.14
C ILE A 90 13.08 -1.30 2.92
N HIS A 91 13.47 -1.84 1.75
CA HIS A 91 14.88 -2.04 1.43
C HIS A 91 15.66 -0.71 1.48
N ASN A 92 15.14 0.34 0.86
CA ASN A 92 15.79 1.64 0.80
C ASN A 92 15.94 2.27 2.19
N ALA A 93 14.94 2.14 3.07
CA ALA A 93 15.04 2.64 4.44
C ALA A 93 16.21 2.00 5.20
N PHE A 94 16.38 0.67 5.11
CA PHE A 94 17.51 -0.02 5.73
C PHE A 94 18.84 0.30 5.05
N LYS A 95 18.87 0.42 3.71
CA LYS A 95 20.07 0.82 2.96
C LYS A 95 20.57 2.19 3.41
N VAL A 96 19.68 3.17 3.58
CA VAL A 96 20.02 4.51 4.06
C VAL A 96 20.56 4.44 5.48
N ALA A 97 19.91 3.71 6.38
CA ALA A 97 20.36 3.57 7.78
C ALA A 97 21.74 2.89 7.87
N ILE A 98 21.98 1.82 7.11
CA ILE A 98 23.27 1.12 7.05
C ILE A 98 24.39 2.08 6.62
N ALA A 99 24.14 2.89 5.58
CA ALA A 99 25.12 3.86 5.09
C ALA A 99 25.39 4.96 6.13
N GLN A 100 24.36 5.48 6.79
CA GLN A 100 24.49 6.52 7.82
C GLN A 100 25.25 6.05 9.07
N HIS A 101 25.09 4.77 9.43
CA HIS A 101 25.70 4.20 10.62
C HIS A 101 26.96 3.37 10.33
N GLN A 102 27.43 3.34 9.08
CA GLN A 102 28.60 2.55 8.65
C GLN A 102 28.51 1.08 9.10
N TYR A 103 27.31 0.52 9.09
CA TYR A 103 27.09 -0.85 9.53
C TYR A 103 27.67 -1.83 8.50
N GLU A 104 28.51 -2.77 8.94
CA GLU A 104 29.22 -3.70 8.04
C GLU A 104 28.37 -4.89 7.60
N GLY A 105 27.26 -5.15 8.27
CA GLY A 105 26.35 -6.24 7.92
C GLY A 105 25.38 -5.88 6.79
N ARG A 106 24.66 -6.88 6.29
CA ARG A 106 23.63 -6.72 5.26
C ARG A 106 22.23 -6.84 5.82
N TYR A 107 21.30 -6.07 5.26
CA TYR A 107 19.87 -6.24 5.50
C TYR A 107 19.28 -7.27 4.54
N VAL A 108 18.48 -8.20 5.07
CA VAL A 108 17.66 -9.13 4.29
C VAL A 108 16.25 -9.11 4.88
N CYS A 109 15.27 -8.75 4.06
CA CYS A 109 13.87 -8.81 4.47
C CYS A 109 13.34 -10.23 4.30
N VAL A 110 12.48 -10.65 5.23
CA VAL A 110 11.80 -11.95 5.17
C VAL A 110 10.31 -11.69 5.31
N TYR A 111 9.52 -12.12 4.32
CA TYR A 111 8.08 -11.96 4.31
C TYR A 111 7.39 -13.15 5.01
N PRO A 112 6.70 -12.92 6.14
CA PRO A 112 6.01 -13.98 6.86
C PRO A 112 4.70 -14.33 6.16
N ILE A 113 4.63 -15.48 5.47
CA ILE A 113 3.47 -15.79 4.62
C ILE A 113 2.17 -15.95 5.42
N LYS A 114 2.27 -16.18 6.73
CA LYS A 114 1.13 -16.24 7.66
C LYS A 114 0.21 -15.01 7.63
N VAL A 115 0.71 -13.85 7.19
CA VAL A 115 -0.09 -12.62 7.10
C VAL A 115 -1.00 -12.59 5.87
N ASN A 116 -0.60 -13.25 4.79
CA ASN A 116 -1.40 -13.42 3.58
C ASN A 116 -0.81 -14.56 2.74
N GLN A 117 -1.40 -15.75 2.87
CA GLN A 117 -0.96 -16.97 2.20
C GLN A 117 -1.40 -17.04 0.72
N GLN A 118 -2.06 -16.01 0.18
CA GLN A 118 -2.50 -16.05 -1.21
C GLN A 118 -1.30 -16.08 -2.15
N ARG A 119 -1.25 -17.13 -2.98
CA ARG A 119 -0.17 -17.41 -3.93
C ARG A 119 0.27 -16.17 -4.71
N GLN A 120 -0.68 -15.43 -5.29
CA GLN A 120 -0.39 -14.22 -6.07
C GLN A 120 0.38 -13.16 -5.27
N VAL A 121 0.05 -12.97 -4.00
CA VAL A 121 0.74 -11.99 -3.14
C VAL A 121 2.14 -12.49 -2.79
N VAL A 122 2.26 -13.78 -2.44
CA VAL A 122 3.55 -14.39 -2.10
C VAL A 122 4.51 -14.37 -3.30
N GLU A 123 4.03 -14.73 -4.49
CA GLU A 123 4.78 -14.67 -5.75
C GLU A 123 5.23 -13.24 -6.05
N GLU A 124 4.31 -12.26 -5.94
CA GLU A 124 4.66 -10.85 -6.19
C GLU A 124 5.70 -10.32 -5.19
N VAL A 125 5.60 -10.65 -3.90
CA VAL A 125 6.62 -10.25 -2.91
C VAL A 125 7.98 -10.86 -3.24
N LEU A 126 8.00 -12.15 -3.62
CA LEU A 126 9.23 -12.83 -4.02
C LEU A 126 9.84 -12.21 -5.28
N ASP A 127 9.03 -11.98 -6.31
CA ASP A 127 9.47 -11.44 -7.60
C ASP A 127 10.01 -10.02 -7.44
N PHE A 128 9.27 -9.14 -6.75
CA PHE A 128 9.71 -7.77 -6.49
C PHE A 128 10.88 -7.71 -5.50
N GLY A 129 11.00 -8.69 -4.60
CA GLY A 129 12.05 -8.78 -3.61
C GLY A 129 13.33 -9.46 -4.10
N ARG A 130 13.30 -10.12 -5.26
CA ARG A 130 14.42 -10.92 -5.80
C ARG A 130 15.69 -10.08 -5.99
N GLU A 131 15.57 -8.86 -6.49
CA GLU A 131 16.71 -7.93 -6.66
C GLU A 131 17.36 -7.52 -5.33
N TYR A 132 16.61 -7.62 -4.22
CA TYR A 132 17.06 -7.27 -2.86
C TYR A 132 17.44 -8.49 -2.02
N GLY A 133 17.31 -9.71 -2.58
CA GLY A 133 17.56 -10.96 -1.86
C GLY A 133 16.54 -11.27 -0.76
N PHE A 134 15.28 -10.85 -0.92
CA PHE A 134 14.23 -11.12 0.06
C PHE A 134 13.91 -12.62 0.17
N GLY A 135 13.55 -13.06 1.37
CA GLY A 135 13.13 -14.43 1.66
C GLY A 135 11.67 -14.54 2.11
N LEU A 136 11.24 -15.77 2.36
CA LEU A 136 9.94 -16.09 2.97
C LEU A 136 10.14 -16.72 4.34
N GLU A 137 9.24 -16.42 5.28
CA GLU A 137 9.14 -17.09 6.58
C GLU A 137 7.87 -17.95 6.60
N ALA A 138 8.04 -19.17 7.11
CA ALA A 138 6.97 -20.12 7.35
C ALA A 138 6.98 -20.50 8.83
N GLY A 139 5.82 -20.39 9.48
CA GLY A 139 5.65 -20.69 10.90
C GLY A 139 5.05 -22.07 11.18
N SER A 140 4.70 -22.84 10.14
CA SER A 140 4.07 -24.15 10.27
C SER A 140 4.46 -25.12 9.16
N LYS A 141 4.24 -26.43 9.37
CA LYS A 141 4.51 -27.47 8.36
C LYS A 141 3.76 -27.23 7.03
N PRO A 142 2.45 -26.88 7.00
CA PRO A 142 1.77 -26.53 5.76
C PRO A 142 2.35 -25.29 5.08
N GLU A 143 2.71 -24.27 5.85
CA GLU A 143 3.33 -23.05 5.30
C GLU A 143 4.71 -23.33 4.68
N LEU A 144 5.51 -24.20 5.30
CA LEU A 144 6.80 -24.60 4.75
C LEU A 144 6.65 -25.29 3.39
N LEU A 145 5.65 -26.16 3.24
CA LEU A 145 5.34 -26.79 1.95
C LEU A 145 4.92 -25.76 0.90
N ALA A 146 4.12 -24.76 1.30
CA ALA A 146 3.70 -23.68 0.41
C ALA A 146 4.89 -22.84 -0.05
N VAL A 147 5.79 -22.45 0.86
CA VAL A 147 7.03 -21.72 0.54
C VAL A 147 7.94 -22.54 -0.36
N ALA A 148 8.16 -23.83 -0.04
CA ALA A 148 9.00 -24.71 -0.84
C ALA A 148 8.47 -24.87 -2.28
N ALA A 149 7.15 -24.92 -2.47
CA ALA A 149 6.54 -24.99 -3.80
C ALA A 149 6.72 -23.72 -4.65
N GLN A 150 7.01 -22.56 -4.03
CA GLN A 150 7.30 -21.31 -4.76
C GLN A 150 8.80 -21.13 -5.06
N ALA A 151 9.67 -21.94 -4.45
CA ALA A 151 11.12 -21.88 -4.64
C ALA A 151 11.63 -22.75 -5.81
N TYR A 152 10.72 -23.43 -6.52
CA TYR A 152 10.99 -24.27 -7.70
C TYR A 152 10.48 -23.64 -8.98
#